data_AF-A0A859FJW7-F1
#
_entry.id   AF-A0A859FJW7-F1
#
_cell.length_a   1.000
_cell.length_b   1.000
_cell.length_c   1.000
_cell.angle_alpha   90.00
_cell.angle_beta   90.00
_cell.angle_gamma   90.00
#
_symmetry.space_group_name_H-M   'P 1'
#
loop_
_entity.id
_entity.type
_entity.pdbx_description
1 polymer ?
#
loop_
_entity_poly.entity_id
_entity_poly.type
_entity_poly.pdbx_seq_one_letter_code
_entity_poly.pdbx_strand_id
1 'polypeptide(L)'
;MDWSKTKSIFIVTFFMLNIFLGYQLYEKQAQRQISDLPSWELESQIAEQNIDIQIEDPEETLYGAPITAQIRTFQEPFLNQELEDQTITLLNDSIITSELDTPVRLVSSNLRASVEAFLSQNYVLNGDRYEFAAHDEDEGVIGLYQTYDGIKIDQYDRENFHLLLFLNEEGNIDSYQQTYLAITEQGAEQELLSPVKVIEVLMRESQLPPNSVVDGAELGYYNRVEIDADFQVYAPVWRIQANDEYYFVDAIRGELQSSN
;
A
#
# COMPACT_ATOMS: atom_id res chain seq x y z
N MET A 1 28.45 -48.19 13.19
CA MET A 1 27.95 -46.95 12.57
C MET A 1 29.15 -46.24 11.95
N ASP A 2 29.18 -46.08 10.63
CA ASP A 2 30.33 -45.54 9.89
C ASP A 2 30.46 -44.02 10.12
N TRP A 3 31.04 -43.65 11.26
CA TRP A 3 31.20 -42.27 11.71
C TRP A 3 32.02 -41.39 10.75
N SER A 4 32.93 -41.98 9.96
CA SER A 4 33.68 -41.29 8.91
C SER A 4 32.82 -40.92 7.69
N LYS A 5 31.82 -41.74 7.35
CA LYS A 5 30.89 -41.48 6.24
C LYS A 5 29.93 -40.35 6.61
N THR A 6 29.36 -40.38 7.81
CA THR A 6 28.47 -39.32 8.30
C THR A 6 29.17 -37.96 8.37
N LYS A 7 30.44 -37.92 8.80
CA LYS A 7 31.26 -36.69 8.78
C LYS A 7 31.47 -36.12 7.39
N SER A 8 31.82 -36.97 6.42
CA SER A 8 32.04 -36.51 5.04
C SER A 8 30.77 -35.98 4.42
N ILE A 9 29.63 -36.65 4.64
CA ILE A 9 28.32 -36.18 4.17
C ILE A 9 28.01 -34.81 4.79
N PHE A 10 28.21 -34.64 6.10
CA PHE A 10 27.93 -33.36 6.77
C PHE A 10 28.79 -32.21 6.24
N ILE A 11 30.08 -32.46 5.96
CA ILE A 11 30.99 -31.46 5.38
C ILE A 11 30.54 -31.06 3.97
N VAL A 12 30.16 -32.04 3.13
CA VAL A 12 29.71 -31.78 1.76
C VAL A 12 28.38 -31.03 1.75
N THR A 13 27.41 -31.44 2.58
CA THR A 13 26.12 -30.77 2.68
C THR A 13 26.29 -29.34 3.21
N PHE A 14 27.13 -29.13 4.23
CA PHE A 14 27.44 -27.79 4.73
C PHE A 14 28.08 -26.92 3.64
N PHE A 15 29.02 -27.47 2.87
CA PHE A 15 29.67 -26.75 1.77
C PHE A 15 28.67 -26.36 0.66
N MET A 16 27.79 -27.27 0.25
CA MET A 16 26.72 -26.96 -0.71
C MET A 16 25.77 -25.87 -0.20
N LEU A 17 25.39 -25.94 1.08
CA LEU A 17 24.53 -24.93 1.71
C LEU A 17 25.21 -23.56 1.74
N ASN A 18 26.53 -23.50 2.01
CA ASN A 18 27.28 -22.24 1.97
C ASN A 18 27.40 -21.67 0.55
N ILE A 19 27.60 -22.50 -0.47
CA ILE A 19 27.58 -22.04 -1.88
C ILE A 19 26.19 -21.48 -2.22
N PHE A 20 25.13 -22.18 -1.83
CA PHE A 20 23.75 -21.73 -2.06
C PHE A 20 23.46 -20.41 -1.35
N LEU A 21 23.87 -20.25 -0.09
CA LEU A 21 23.78 -18.97 0.63
C LEU A 21 24.61 -17.87 -0.04
N GLY A 22 25.81 -18.20 -0.52
CA GLY A 22 26.67 -17.26 -1.24
C GLY A 22 26.04 -16.79 -2.55
N TYR A 23 25.40 -17.70 -3.29
CA TYR A 23 24.65 -17.38 -4.50
C TYR A 23 23.45 -16.47 -4.18
N GLN A 24 22.64 -16.80 -3.17
CA GLN A 24 21.53 -15.94 -2.74
C GLN A 24 22.02 -14.56 -2.27
N LEU A 25 23.16 -14.50 -1.60
CA LEU A 25 23.72 -13.24 -1.13
C LEU A 25 24.22 -12.38 -2.31
N TYR A 26 24.84 -13.01 -3.31
CA TYR A 26 25.24 -12.34 -4.56
C TYR A 26 24.03 -11.78 -5.31
N GLU A 27 22.97 -12.58 -5.45
CA GLU A 27 21.72 -12.16 -6.11
C GLU A 27 21.05 -10.98 -5.37
N LYS A 28 20.95 -11.06 -4.03
CA LYS A 28 20.46 -9.94 -3.20
C LYS A 28 21.34 -8.69 -3.32
N GLN A 29 22.65 -8.86 -3.48
CA GLN A 29 23.58 -7.73 -3.61
C GLN A 29 23.51 -7.09 -5.00
N ALA A 30 23.27 -7.89 -6.04
CA ALA A 30 22.98 -7.40 -7.40
C ALA A 30 21.65 -6.65 -7.47
N GLN A 31 20.60 -7.12 -6.77
CA GLN A 31 19.32 -6.39 -6.67
C GLN A 31 19.42 -5.09 -5.86
N ARG A 32 20.29 -5.03 -4.84
CA ARG A 32 20.60 -3.76 -4.14
C ARG A 32 21.32 -2.74 -5.02
N GLN A 33 21.87 -3.16 -6.16
CA GLN A 33 22.61 -2.31 -7.09
C GLN A 33 21.70 -1.69 -8.17
N ILE A 34 20.43 -1.41 -7.83
CA ILE A 34 19.52 -0.60 -8.65
C ILE A 34 19.82 0.90 -8.53
N SER A 35 20.84 1.30 -7.77
CA SER A 35 21.29 2.70 -7.71
C SER A 35 22.81 2.78 -7.67
N ASP A 36 23.43 2.72 -8.85
CA ASP A 36 24.83 3.15 -9.05
C ASP A 36 25.02 3.96 -10.34
N LEU A 37 23.96 4.29 -11.10
CA LEU A 37 24.08 5.33 -12.11
C LEU A 37 24.29 6.66 -11.38
N PRO A 38 25.39 7.38 -11.66
CA PRO A 38 25.53 8.72 -11.12
C PRO A 38 24.44 9.60 -11.73
N SER A 39 23.87 10.51 -10.92
CA SER A 39 22.67 11.30 -11.29
C SER A 39 22.73 11.95 -12.67
N TRP A 40 23.91 12.43 -13.08
CA TRP A 40 24.13 13.05 -14.39
C TRP A 40 23.91 12.12 -15.59
N GLU A 41 24.12 10.81 -15.44
CA GLU A 41 23.89 9.81 -16.49
C GLU A 41 22.39 9.53 -16.65
N LEU A 42 21.65 9.47 -15.53
CA LEU A 42 20.20 9.32 -15.54
C LEU A 42 19.51 10.53 -16.16
N GLU A 43 19.89 11.75 -15.77
CA GLU A 43 19.39 13.00 -16.38
C GLU A 43 19.63 13.01 -17.90
N SER A 44 20.80 12.57 -18.35
CA SER A 44 21.14 12.48 -19.77
C SER A 44 20.25 11.48 -20.50
N GLN A 45 19.96 10.32 -19.90
CA GLN A 45 19.12 9.29 -20.51
C GLN A 45 17.65 9.71 -20.59
N ILE A 46 17.13 10.36 -19.54
CA ILE A 46 15.78 10.95 -19.54
C ILE A 46 15.67 11.99 -20.67
N ALA A 47 16.67 12.86 -20.82
CA ALA A 47 16.71 13.87 -21.87
C ALA A 47 16.84 13.26 -23.28
N GLU A 48 17.68 12.24 -23.46
CA GLU A 48 17.85 11.54 -24.75
C GLU A 48 16.56 10.84 -25.19
N GLN A 49 15.85 10.23 -24.25
CA GLN A 49 14.57 9.56 -24.51
C GLN A 49 13.38 10.52 -24.52
N ASN A 50 13.60 11.82 -24.27
CA ASN A 50 12.56 12.85 -24.24
C ASN A 50 11.40 12.51 -23.28
N ILE A 51 11.72 11.96 -22.10
CA ILE A 51 10.71 11.65 -21.07
C ILE A 51 10.41 12.94 -20.29
N ASP A 52 9.13 13.27 -20.19
CA ASP A 52 8.65 14.44 -19.45
C ASP A 52 8.14 14.00 -18.07
N ILE A 53 8.77 14.49 -17.00
CA ILE A 53 8.43 14.13 -15.61
C ILE A 53 7.67 15.32 -15.01
N GLN A 54 6.37 15.15 -14.81
CA GLN A 54 5.44 16.15 -14.29
C GLN A 54 4.99 15.82 -12.85
N ILE A 55 5.89 15.22 -12.06
CA ILE A 55 5.69 14.92 -10.64
C ILE A 55 6.25 16.07 -9.79
N GLU A 56 5.58 16.39 -8.68
CA GLU A 56 5.96 17.53 -7.82
C GLU A 56 7.33 17.36 -7.15
N ASP A 57 7.62 16.18 -6.58
CA ASP A 57 8.90 15.85 -5.95
C ASP A 57 9.47 14.51 -6.46
N PRO A 58 10.18 14.50 -7.60
CA PRO A 58 10.71 13.27 -8.17
C PRO A 58 11.92 12.70 -7.40
N GLU A 59 12.56 13.49 -6.54
CA GLU A 59 13.71 13.07 -5.71
C GLU A 59 13.31 12.79 -4.26
N GLU A 60 12.00 12.70 -3.97
CA GLU A 60 11.47 12.49 -2.63
C GLU A 60 12.15 11.29 -1.94
N THR A 61 12.59 11.52 -0.69
CA THR A 61 13.24 10.49 0.12
C THR A 61 12.28 10.04 1.22
N LEU A 62 11.75 8.83 1.06
CA LEU A 62 10.85 8.19 2.02
C LEU A 62 11.52 6.99 2.69
N TYR A 63 11.02 6.65 3.87
CA TYR A 63 11.42 5.47 4.62
C TYR A 63 10.23 4.55 4.78
N GLY A 64 10.48 3.25 4.79
CA GLY A 64 9.43 2.28 5.07
C GLY A 64 9.96 0.86 5.21
N ALA A 65 9.07 -0.01 5.67
CA ALA A 65 9.31 -1.43 5.77
C ALA A 65 8.08 -2.21 5.28
N PRO A 66 8.23 -3.49 4.89
CA PRO A 66 7.10 -4.38 4.69
C PRO A 66 6.26 -4.47 5.97
N ILE A 67 4.95 -4.68 5.81
CA ILE A 67 4.02 -4.83 6.94
C ILE A 67 3.23 -6.13 6.80
N THR A 68 2.81 -6.67 7.93
CA THR A 68 1.77 -7.71 7.99
C THR A 68 0.50 -7.10 8.51
N ALA A 69 -0.64 -7.49 7.95
CA ALA A 69 -1.94 -7.06 8.43
C ALA A 69 -2.82 -8.26 8.74
N GLN A 70 -3.57 -8.15 9.84
CA GLN A 70 -4.56 -9.12 10.28
C GLN A 70 -5.91 -8.45 10.42
N ILE A 71 -6.97 -9.10 9.94
CA ILE A 71 -8.33 -8.59 10.15
C ILE A 71 -8.60 -8.60 11.66
N ARG A 72 -8.93 -7.43 12.22
CA ARG A 72 -9.25 -7.29 13.64
C ARG A 72 -10.67 -7.79 13.90
N THR A 73 -10.83 -8.53 14.99
CA THR A 73 -12.15 -8.88 15.52
C THR A 73 -12.59 -7.93 16.63
N PHE A 74 -13.90 -7.77 16.78
CA PHE A 74 -14.53 -6.79 17.64
C PHE A 74 -15.53 -7.43 18.62
N GLN A 75 -15.87 -6.67 19.65
CA GLN A 75 -16.94 -7.01 20.59
C GLN A 75 -17.87 -5.80 20.73
N GLU A 76 -19.15 -5.97 20.39
CA GLU A 76 -20.15 -4.90 20.45
C GLU A 76 -20.17 -4.12 21.78
N PRO A 77 -20.05 -4.74 22.97
CA PRO A 77 -20.08 -3.98 24.22
C PRO A 77 -18.93 -2.99 24.38
N PHE A 78 -17.78 -3.24 23.75
CA PHE A 78 -16.65 -2.32 23.78
C PHE A 78 -16.86 -1.16 22.80
N LEU A 79 -17.35 -1.45 21.59
CA LEU A 79 -17.65 -0.44 20.59
C LEU A 79 -18.69 0.57 21.10
N ASN A 80 -19.78 0.09 21.71
CA ASN A 80 -20.83 0.94 22.29
C ASN A 80 -20.35 1.79 23.50
N GLN A 81 -19.14 1.55 24.02
CA GLN A 81 -18.54 2.40 25.06
C GLN A 81 -17.59 3.45 24.49
N GLU A 82 -16.95 3.18 23.35
CA GLU A 82 -16.01 4.12 22.72
C GLU A 82 -16.69 5.10 21.76
N LEU A 83 -17.80 4.67 21.17
CA LEU A 83 -18.49 5.37 20.10
C LEU A 83 -19.88 5.80 20.56
N GLU A 84 -20.21 7.08 20.35
CA GLU A 84 -21.45 7.73 20.80
C GLU A 84 -22.30 8.19 19.60
N ASP A 85 -23.56 8.54 19.86
CA ASP A 85 -24.53 9.09 18.89
C ASP A 85 -24.81 8.21 17.67
N GLN A 86 -24.77 6.89 17.87
CA GLN A 86 -24.98 5.89 16.82
C GLN A 86 -25.38 4.53 17.39
N THR A 87 -26.03 3.72 16.55
CA THR A 87 -26.36 2.33 16.84
C THR A 87 -25.40 1.40 16.12
N ILE A 88 -24.61 0.65 16.89
CA ILE A 88 -23.58 -0.24 16.36
C ILE A 88 -24.04 -1.69 16.41
N THR A 89 -23.83 -2.38 15.30
CA THR A 89 -24.01 -3.83 15.18
C THR A 89 -22.80 -4.47 14.51
N LEU A 90 -22.60 -5.76 14.77
CA LEU A 90 -21.60 -6.57 14.09
C LEU A 90 -22.26 -7.46 13.05
N LEU A 91 -21.94 -7.27 11.77
CA LEU A 91 -22.40 -8.17 10.70
C LEU A 91 -21.79 -9.57 10.89
N ASN A 92 -20.53 -9.60 11.32
CA ASN A 92 -19.80 -10.76 11.81
C ASN A 92 -18.78 -10.25 12.86
N ASP A 93 -17.85 -11.09 13.31
CA ASP A 93 -16.86 -10.69 14.31
C ASP A 93 -15.83 -9.65 13.84
N SER A 94 -15.77 -9.28 12.55
CA SER A 94 -14.75 -8.41 11.94
C SER A 94 -15.30 -7.22 11.16
N ILE A 95 -16.61 -7.12 10.95
CA ILE A 95 -17.26 -6.04 10.20
C ILE A 95 -18.22 -5.30 11.13
N ILE A 96 -17.88 -4.04 11.39
CA ILE A 96 -18.71 -3.08 12.11
C ILE A 96 -19.71 -2.49 11.12
N THR A 97 -20.99 -2.48 11.50
CA THR A 97 -22.02 -1.69 10.83
C THR A 97 -22.55 -0.67 11.83
N SER A 98 -22.63 0.58 11.42
CA SER A 98 -23.14 1.66 12.29
C SER A 98 -24.18 2.49 11.57
N GLU A 99 -25.28 2.78 12.27
CA GLU A 99 -26.30 3.73 11.87
C GLU A 99 -26.21 4.97 12.78
N LEU A 100 -26.01 6.15 12.19
CA LEU A 100 -25.87 7.39 12.94
C LEU A 100 -27.25 7.88 13.41
N ASP A 101 -27.35 8.32 14.67
CA ASP A 101 -28.62 8.83 15.21
C ASP A 101 -29.08 10.10 14.47
N THR A 102 -28.13 10.88 13.97
CA THR A 102 -28.37 12.05 13.12
C THR A 102 -27.41 12.03 11.92
N PRO A 103 -27.93 12.11 10.68
CA PRO A 103 -27.08 12.14 9.50
C PRO A 103 -26.08 13.30 9.50
N VAL A 104 -24.84 13.02 9.11
CA VAL A 104 -23.78 14.03 9.06
C VAL A 104 -23.72 14.66 7.68
N ARG A 105 -23.85 15.99 7.64
CA ARG A 105 -23.88 16.73 6.39
C ARG A 105 -22.52 16.78 5.70
N LEU A 106 -22.49 16.45 4.41
CA LEU A 106 -21.35 16.65 3.53
C LEU A 106 -21.53 17.89 2.64
N VAL A 107 -20.41 18.48 2.24
CA VAL A 107 -20.38 19.58 1.27
C VAL A 107 -19.83 19.03 -0.04
N SER A 108 -20.69 18.78 -1.02
CA SER A 108 -20.30 18.19 -2.31
C SER A 108 -19.19 18.95 -3.04
N SER A 109 -19.19 20.29 -2.95
CA SER A 109 -18.13 21.12 -3.56
C SER A 109 -16.75 20.94 -2.93
N ASN A 110 -16.66 20.35 -1.74
CA ASN A 110 -15.41 19.99 -1.08
C ASN A 110 -15.60 18.68 -0.30
N LEU A 111 -15.94 17.63 -1.04
CA LEU A 111 -16.31 16.32 -0.49
C LEU A 111 -15.18 15.75 0.37
N ARG A 112 -13.95 15.75 -0.16
CA ARG A 112 -12.76 15.20 0.54
C ARG A 112 -12.56 15.84 1.92
N ALA A 113 -12.54 17.17 2.01
CA ALA A 113 -12.37 17.85 3.29
C ALA A 113 -13.56 17.60 4.24
N SER A 114 -14.77 17.44 3.71
CA SER A 114 -15.96 17.11 4.52
C SER A 114 -15.85 15.71 5.12
N VAL A 115 -15.36 14.74 4.34
CA VAL A 115 -15.09 13.38 4.78
C VAL A 115 -13.98 13.36 5.83
N GLU A 116 -12.87 14.06 5.62
CA GLU A 116 -11.80 14.21 6.62
C GLU A 116 -12.29 14.80 7.94
N ALA A 117 -13.20 15.79 7.86
CA ALA A 117 -13.83 16.39 9.04
C ALA A 117 -14.78 15.42 9.76
N PHE A 118 -15.44 14.50 9.04
CA PHE A 118 -16.22 13.42 9.63
C PHE A 118 -15.32 12.39 10.33
N LEU A 119 -14.24 11.96 9.68
CA LEU A 119 -13.28 11.00 10.24
C LEU A 119 -12.55 11.53 11.49
N SER A 120 -12.36 12.84 11.56
CA SER A 120 -11.76 13.50 12.73
C SER A 120 -12.70 13.57 13.94
N GLN A 121 -13.99 13.23 13.76
CA GLN A 121 -14.96 13.09 14.85
C GLN A 121 -14.94 11.67 15.40
N ASN A 122 -15.45 11.49 16.62
CA ASN A 122 -15.44 10.19 17.31
C ASN A 122 -16.58 9.25 16.85
N TYR A 123 -16.93 9.28 15.55
CA TYR A 123 -17.92 8.37 14.99
C TYR A 123 -17.29 7.06 14.53
N VAL A 124 -16.12 7.12 13.92
CA VAL A 124 -15.44 5.96 13.32
C VAL A 124 -14.26 5.57 14.19
N LEU A 125 -14.16 4.27 14.52
CA LEU A 125 -13.03 3.74 15.27
C LEU A 125 -11.72 4.00 14.51
N ASN A 126 -10.78 4.72 15.12
CA ASN A 126 -9.52 5.14 14.48
C ASN A 126 -9.74 5.85 13.12
N GLY A 127 -10.72 6.77 13.06
CA GLY A 127 -11.06 7.49 11.82
C GLY A 127 -9.86 8.22 11.18
N ASP A 128 -8.88 8.65 11.98
CA ASP A 128 -7.62 9.26 11.54
C ASP A 128 -6.71 8.33 10.74
N ARG A 129 -6.98 7.02 10.74
CA ARG A 129 -6.27 5.99 9.99
C ARG A 129 -6.91 5.68 8.64
N TYR A 130 -7.82 6.52 8.15
CA TYR A 130 -8.47 6.32 6.86
C TYR A 130 -8.30 7.54 5.97
N GLU A 131 -8.22 7.29 4.67
CA GLU A 131 -8.16 8.37 3.68
C GLU A 131 -9.14 8.10 2.53
N PHE A 132 -9.74 9.19 2.04
CA PHE A 132 -10.66 9.18 0.90
C PHE A 132 -10.02 8.50 -0.33
N ALA A 133 -10.75 7.57 -0.93
CA ALA A 133 -10.31 6.84 -2.11
C ALA A 133 -11.20 7.12 -3.31
N ALA A 134 -12.50 6.84 -3.17
CA ALA A 134 -13.46 6.91 -4.27
C ALA A 134 -14.83 7.36 -3.78
N HIS A 135 -15.62 7.88 -4.71
CA HIS A 135 -17.03 8.21 -4.49
C HIS A 135 -17.82 7.70 -5.68
N ASP A 136 -18.79 6.84 -5.40
CA ASP A 136 -19.80 6.41 -6.35
C ASP A 136 -21.06 7.25 -6.11
N GLU A 137 -21.31 8.20 -7.00
CA GLU A 137 -22.48 9.08 -6.93
C GLU A 137 -23.80 8.35 -7.23
N ASP A 138 -23.76 7.30 -8.05
CA ASP A 138 -24.94 6.55 -8.47
C ASP A 138 -25.41 5.62 -7.35
N GLU A 139 -24.47 5.00 -6.63
CA GLU A 139 -24.76 4.16 -5.46
C GLU A 139 -24.86 4.95 -4.15
N GLY A 140 -24.38 6.20 -4.12
CA GLY A 140 -24.34 7.02 -2.91
C GLY A 140 -23.35 6.50 -1.88
N VAL A 141 -22.17 6.06 -2.33
CA VAL A 141 -21.17 5.39 -1.50
C VAL A 141 -19.82 6.09 -1.58
N ILE A 142 -19.18 6.31 -0.43
CA ILE A 142 -17.80 6.80 -0.36
C ILE A 142 -16.91 5.67 0.17
N GLY A 143 -15.91 5.29 -0.61
CA GLY A 143 -14.91 4.31 -0.25
C GLY A 143 -13.64 4.95 0.29
N LEU A 144 -13.09 4.37 1.35
CA LEU A 144 -11.85 4.79 1.99
C LEU A 144 -10.91 3.61 2.25
N TYR A 145 -9.61 3.87 2.15
CA TYR A 145 -8.57 2.91 2.49
C TYR A 145 -7.98 3.23 3.86
N GLN A 146 -7.64 2.17 4.61
CA GLN A 146 -6.86 2.32 5.82
C GLN A 146 -5.42 2.75 5.46
N THR A 147 -4.80 3.57 6.30
CA THR A 147 -3.43 4.07 6.13
C THR A 147 -2.51 3.54 7.24
N TYR A 148 -1.24 3.37 6.89
CA TYR A 148 -0.13 3.11 7.81
C TYR A 148 0.94 4.18 7.57
N ASP A 149 1.23 4.98 8.59
CA ASP A 149 2.15 6.11 8.52
C ASP A 149 1.92 7.04 7.31
N GLY A 150 0.64 7.28 7.01
CA GLY A 150 0.21 8.15 5.90
C GLY A 150 0.17 7.48 4.53
N ILE A 151 0.55 6.20 4.41
CA ILE A 151 0.55 5.44 3.16
C ILE A 151 -0.69 4.52 3.13
N LYS A 152 -1.49 4.60 2.07
CA LYS A 152 -2.70 3.76 1.89
C LYS A 152 -2.36 2.28 1.71
N ILE A 153 -3.19 1.41 2.27
CA ILE A 153 -3.12 -0.05 2.11
C ILE A 153 -4.18 -0.50 1.11
N ASP A 154 -3.81 -1.40 0.19
CA ASP A 154 -4.67 -1.95 -0.87
C ASP A 154 -5.30 -0.91 -1.80
N GLN A 155 -4.64 0.25 -1.98
CA GLN A 155 -5.17 1.34 -2.80
C GLN A 155 -5.44 0.95 -4.27
N TYR A 156 -4.89 -0.17 -4.73
CA TYR A 156 -4.93 -0.57 -6.14
C TYR A 156 -6.08 -1.52 -6.47
N ASP A 157 -6.81 -2.00 -5.46
CA ASP A 157 -8.04 -2.78 -5.64
C ASP A 157 -9.26 -1.91 -5.29
N ARG A 158 -10.01 -1.50 -6.33
CA ARG A 158 -11.13 -0.54 -6.21
C ARG A 158 -12.39 -1.11 -5.55
N GLU A 159 -12.42 -2.39 -5.23
CA GLU A 159 -13.63 -3.04 -4.69
C GLU A 159 -13.53 -3.33 -3.19
N ASN A 160 -12.31 -3.34 -2.63
CA ASN A 160 -12.05 -3.74 -1.24
C ASN A 160 -11.72 -2.54 -0.34
N PHE A 161 -12.68 -1.63 -0.17
CA PHE A 161 -12.55 -0.52 0.77
C PHE A 161 -12.62 -1.00 2.23
N HIS A 162 -11.80 -0.40 3.08
CA HIS A 162 -11.77 -0.74 4.52
C HIS A 162 -12.87 -0.01 5.29
N LEU A 163 -13.30 1.14 4.78
CA LEU A 163 -14.42 1.90 5.30
C LEU A 163 -15.30 2.36 4.15
N LEU A 164 -16.59 2.03 4.25
CA LEU A 164 -17.64 2.43 3.31
C LEU A 164 -18.60 3.34 4.05
N LEU A 165 -18.77 4.56 3.56
CA LEU A 165 -19.79 5.50 4.04
C LEU A 165 -20.97 5.46 3.08
N PHE A 166 -22.17 5.31 3.62
CA PHE A 166 -23.41 5.33 2.84
C PHE A 166 -24.09 6.69 3.00
N LEU A 167 -24.55 7.23 1.86
CA LEU A 167 -25.18 8.53 1.78
C LEU A 167 -26.68 8.36 1.58
N ASN A 168 -27.47 9.18 2.28
CA ASN A 168 -28.90 9.26 2.06
C ASN A 168 -29.25 10.11 0.82
N GLU A 169 -30.54 10.24 0.51
CA GLU A 169 -31.05 11.01 -0.65
C GLU A 169 -30.65 12.51 -0.63
N GLU A 170 -30.29 13.05 0.54
CA GLU A 170 -29.81 14.43 0.69
C GLU A 170 -28.28 14.56 0.51
N GLY A 171 -27.57 13.44 0.30
CA GLY A 171 -26.11 13.38 0.20
C GLY A 171 -25.39 13.48 1.55
N ASN A 172 -26.09 13.19 2.66
CA ASN A 172 -25.53 13.19 4.00
C ASN A 172 -25.17 11.75 4.42
N ILE A 173 -24.12 11.59 5.23
CA ILE A 173 -23.73 10.27 5.76
C ILE A 173 -24.79 9.82 6.77
N ASP A 174 -25.42 8.68 6.54
CA ASP A 174 -26.40 8.10 7.47
C ASP A 174 -25.87 6.86 8.20
N SER A 175 -24.95 6.14 7.57
CA SER A 175 -24.43 4.87 8.06
C SER A 175 -23.06 4.56 7.46
N TYR A 176 -22.36 3.60 8.06
CA TYR A 176 -21.10 3.12 7.53
C TYR A 176 -20.86 1.63 7.83
N GLN A 177 -20.00 1.02 7.02
CA GLN A 177 -19.41 -0.29 7.28
C GLN A 177 -17.89 -0.16 7.39
N GLN A 178 -17.32 -0.82 8.40
CA GLN A 178 -15.90 -0.72 8.70
C GLN A 178 -15.29 -2.10 8.96
N THR A 179 -14.15 -2.34 8.31
CA THR A 179 -13.19 -3.39 8.63
C THR A 179 -11.87 -2.74 9.01
N TYR A 180 -11.21 -3.24 10.06
CA TYR A 180 -9.94 -2.68 10.52
C TYR A 180 -8.83 -3.74 10.46
N LEU A 181 -7.68 -3.35 9.93
CA LEU A 181 -6.49 -4.18 9.91
C LEU A 181 -5.60 -3.86 11.12
N ALA A 182 -5.26 -4.88 11.90
CA ALA A 182 -4.19 -4.84 12.88
C ALA A 182 -2.85 -5.02 12.16
N ILE A 183 -2.07 -3.93 12.09
CA ILE A 183 -0.82 -3.88 11.33
C ILE A 183 0.37 -4.12 12.25
N THR A 184 1.36 -4.84 11.76
CA THR A 184 2.66 -5.03 12.42
C THR A 184 3.77 -4.87 11.39
N GLU A 185 4.70 -3.95 11.66
CA GLU A 185 5.89 -3.73 10.86
C GLU A 185 6.81 -4.96 10.86
N GLN A 186 7.36 -5.28 9.70
CA GLN A 186 8.28 -6.40 9.52
C GLN A 186 9.69 -5.90 9.22
N GLY A 187 10.54 -5.92 10.23
CA GLY A 187 11.95 -5.57 10.11
C GLY A 187 12.23 -4.16 10.60
N ALA A 188 13.22 -3.52 10.00
CA ALA A 188 13.55 -2.13 10.26
C ALA A 188 13.25 -1.30 9.02
N GLU A 189 12.79 -0.07 9.22
CA GLU A 189 12.65 0.90 8.16
C GLU A 189 13.97 1.08 7.39
N GLN A 190 13.83 1.21 6.08
CA GLN A 190 14.93 1.51 5.17
C GLN A 190 14.48 2.57 4.17
N GLU A 191 15.45 3.26 3.57
CA GLU A 191 15.20 4.22 2.50
C GLU A 191 14.53 3.50 1.33
N LEU A 192 13.41 4.07 0.87
CA LEU A 192 12.70 3.64 -0.32
C LEU A 192 13.31 4.29 -1.56
N LEU A 193 13.17 3.65 -2.72
CA LEU A 193 13.49 4.24 -4.00
C LEU A 193 12.64 5.50 -4.18
N SER A 194 13.26 6.60 -4.59
CA SER A 194 12.57 7.82 -4.99
C SER A 194 11.83 7.62 -6.32
N PRO A 195 10.82 8.45 -6.65
CA PRO A 195 10.11 8.34 -7.92
C PRO A 195 11.03 8.33 -9.16
N VAL A 196 12.08 9.15 -9.17
CA VAL A 196 13.03 9.18 -10.29
C VAL A 196 13.84 7.88 -10.43
N LYS A 197 14.21 7.23 -9.32
CA LYS A 197 14.86 5.90 -9.34
C LYS A 197 13.89 4.83 -9.85
N VAL A 198 12.61 4.95 -9.53
CA VAL A 198 11.57 4.05 -10.05
C VAL A 198 11.39 4.24 -11.56
N ILE A 199 11.42 5.48 -12.05
CA ILE A 199 11.38 5.79 -13.48
C ILE A 199 12.61 5.21 -14.19
N GLU A 200 13.80 5.30 -13.60
CA GLU A 200 15.02 4.65 -14.13
C GLU A 200 14.82 3.13 -14.30
N VAL A 201 14.23 2.46 -13.29
CA VAL A 201 13.90 1.03 -13.38
C VAL A 201 12.98 0.78 -14.59
N LEU A 202 11.91 1.56 -14.75
CA LEU A 202 10.97 1.40 -15.86
C LEU A 202 11.62 1.61 -17.24
N MET A 203 12.54 2.59 -17.35
CA MET A 203 13.32 2.82 -18.57
C MET A 203 14.23 1.64 -18.88
N ARG A 204 14.96 1.13 -17.89
CA ARG A 204 15.90 0.01 -18.04
C ARG A 204 15.18 -1.27 -18.46
N GLU A 205 14.01 -1.52 -17.88
CA GLU A 205 13.15 -2.67 -18.20
C GLU A 205 12.32 -2.45 -19.47
N SER A 206 12.57 -1.37 -20.22
CA SER A 206 11.88 -1.01 -21.46
C SER A 206 10.35 -0.91 -21.33
N GLN A 207 9.86 -0.62 -20.12
CA GLN A 207 8.45 -0.38 -19.84
C GLN A 207 8.03 1.04 -20.17
N LEU A 208 8.97 2.00 -20.08
CA LEU A 208 8.72 3.39 -20.40
C LEU A 208 9.32 3.74 -21.78
N PRO A 209 8.51 3.85 -22.84
CA PRO A 209 9.02 4.19 -24.17
C PRO A 209 9.50 5.65 -24.27
N PRO A 210 10.33 6.00 -25.25
CA PRO A 210 10.71 7.39 -25.50
C PRO A 210 9.49 8.28 -25.78
N ASN A 211 9.57 9.55 -25.37
CA ASN A 211 8.49 10.56 -25.43
C ASN A 211 7.32 10.30 -24.47
N SER A 212 7.54 9.50 -23.42
CA SER A 212 6.53 9.30 -22.38
C SER A 212 6.38 10.51 -21.48
N VAL A 213 5.14 10.77 -21.04
CA VAL A 213 4.83 11.74 -20.00
C VAL A 213 4.50 10.96 -18.73
N VAL A 214 5.26 11.21 -17.66
CA VAL A 214 5.02 10.68 -16.33
C VAL A 214 4.35 11.77 -15.50
N ASP A 215 3.07 11.60 -15.17
CA ASP A 215 2.23 12.62 -14.54
C ASP A 215 1.73 12.23 -13.14
N GLY A 216 2.10 11.04 -12.65
CA GLY A 216 1.75 10.60 -11.31
C GLY A 216 2.76 9.63 -10.71
N ALA A 217 3.04 9.81 -9.42
CA ALA A 217 3.74 8.85 -8.59
C ALA A 217 3.06 8.80 -7.22
N GLU A 218 2.49 7.65 -6.87
CA GLU A 218 1.85 7.44 -5.58
C GLU A 218 2.46 6.21 -4.90
N LEU A 219 2.84 6.36 -3.64
CA LEU A 219 3.30 5.25 -2.81
C LEU A 219 2.10 4.61 -2.11
N GLY A 220 2.03 3.28 -2.15
CA GLY A 220 0.99 2.50 -1.49
C GLY A 220 1.52 1.16 -0.98
N TYR A 221 0.87 0.60 0.04
CA TYR A 221 1.11 -0.77 0.46
C TYR A 221 0.27 -1.72 -0.39
N TYR A 222 0.93 -2.64 -1.08
CA TYR A 222 0.27 -3.61 -1.94
C TYR A 222 0.56 -5.04 -1.49
N ASN A 223 -0.48 -5.87 -1.47
CA ASN A 223 -0.38 -7.26 -1.07
C ASN A 223 0.42 -8.06 -2.12
N ARG A 224 1.52 -8.68 -1.69
CA ARG A 224 2.36 -9.50 -2.57
C ARG A 224 1.93 -10.96 -2.64
N VAL A 225 1.35 -11.46 -1.56
CA VAL A 225 1.03 -12.87 -1.35
C VAL A 225 -0.09 -12.96 -0.32
N GLU A 226 -1.27 -13.41 -0.74
CA GLU A 226 -2.29 -13.90 0.18
C GLU A 226 -1.81 -15.24 0.78
N ILE A 227 -1.45 -15.23 2.06
CA ILE A 227 -1.05 -16.45 2.78
C ILE A 227 -2.31 -17.13 3.34
N ASP A 228 -3.23 -16.33 3.87
CA ASP A 228 -4.55 -16.74 4.38
C ASP A 228 -5.53 -15.57 4.17
N ALA A 229 -6.84 -15.83 4.19
CA ALA A 229 -7.87 -14.81 4.07
C ALA A 229 -7.72 -13.70 5.14
N ASP A 230 -7.30 -14.08 6.35
CA ASP A 230 -7.20 -13.17 7.50
C ASP A 230 -5.78 -12.66 7.77
N PHE A 231 -4.77 -13.10 7.01
CA PHE A 231 -3.36 -12.71 7.19
C PHE A 231 -2.68 -12.40 5.86
N GLN A 232 -2.28 -11.14 5.71
CA GLN A 232 -1.73 -10.62 4.47
C GLN A 232 -0.37 -9.95 4.70
N VAL A 233 0.49 -10.02 3.68
CA VAL A 233 1.83 -9.43 3.68
C VAL A 233 1.90 -8.37 2.60
N TYR A 234 2.20 -7.15 3.03
CA TYR A 234 2.26 -5.98 2.16
C TYR A 234 3.69 -5.49 2.01
N ALA A 235 4.01 -5.03 0.82
CA ALA A 235 5.23 -4.28 0.56
C ALA A 235 4.88 -2.86 0.09
N PRO A 236 5.73 -1.88 0.38
CA PRO A 236 5.60 -0.56 -0.22
C PRO A 236 5.89 -0.64 -1.72
N VAL A 237 4.98 -0.10 -2.52
CA VAL A 237 4.98 -0.14 -3.99
C VAL A 237 4.64 1.24 -4.53
N TRP A 238 5.45 1.71 -5.46
CA TRP A 238 5.15 2.90 -6.24
C TRP A 238 4.24 2.55 -7.40
N ARG A 239 3.11 3.25 -7.51
CA ARG A 239 2.30 3.32 -8.73
C ARG A 239 2.71 4.56 -9.51
N ILE A 240 3.35 4.33 -10.65
CA ILE A 240 3.72 5.37 -11.61
C ILE A 240 2.65 5.42 -12.69
N GLN A 241 2.11 6.62 -12.95
CA GLN A 241 1.23 6.88 -14.08
C GLN A 241 2.04 7.47 -15.22
N ALA A 242 2.00 6.81 -16.38
CA ALA A 242 2.63 7.34 -17.58
C ALA A 242 1.83 6.97 -18.83
N ASN A 243 1.57 7.96 -19.70
CA ASN A 243 0.77 7.81 -20.93
C ASN A 243 -0.57 7.06 -20.73
N ASP A 244 -1.30 7.37 -19.65
CA ASP A 244 -2.54 6.70 -19.25
C ASP A 244 -2.41 5.22 -18.80
N GLU A 245 -1.18 4.70 -18.67
CA GLU A 245 -0.89 3.37 -18.11
C GLU A 245 -0.35 3.48 -16.68
N TYR A 246 -0.60 2.44 -15.88
CA TYR A 246 -0.09 2.31 -14.52
C TYR A 246 1.00 1.25 -14.45
N TYR A 247 2.13 1.62 -13.85
CA TYR A 247 3.25 0.72 -13.59
C TYR A 247 3.46 0.58 -12.08
N PHE A 248 3.71 -0.64 -11.63
CA PHE A 248 3.86 -0.95 -10.21
C PHE A 248 5.29 -1.46 -9.95
N VAL A 249 6.00 -0.79 -9.05
CA VAL A 249 7.40 -1.11 -8.75
C VAL A 249 7.60 -1.21 -7.24
N ASP A 250 8.20 -2.31 -6.78
CA ASP A 250 8.57 -2.50 -5.37
C ASP A 250 9.51 -1.38 -4.93
N ALA A 251 9.10 -0.60 -3.93
CA ALA A 251 9.81 0.59 -3.48
C ALA A 251 11.11 0.28 -2.74
N ILE A 252 11.36 -0.98 -2.37
CA ILE A 252 12.59 -1.42 -1.71
C ILE A 252 13.54 -2.07 -2.72
N ARG A 253 13.00 -2.94 -3.58
CA ARG A 253 13.80 -3.82 -4.46
C ARG A 253 13.84 -3.39 -5.91
N GLY A 254 13.03 -2.40 -6.32
CA GLY A 254 12.94 -2.00 -7.73
C GLY A 254 12.46 -3.12 -8.65
N GLU A 255 11.72 -4.09 -8.12
CA GLU A 255 11.15 -5.20 -8.89
C GLU A 255 9.80 -4.78 -9.47
N LEU A 256 9.62 -4.93 -10.78
CA LEU A 256 8.31 -4.76 -11.43
C LEU A 256 7.31 -5.77 -10.88
N GLN A 257 6.13 -5.28 -10.54
CA GLN A 257 4.99 -6.12 -10.17
C GLN A 257 4.05 -6.24 -11.37
N SER A 258 3.69 -7.47 -11.73
CA SER A 258 2.61 -7.71 -12.68
C SER A 258 1.28 -7.32 -12.03
N SER A 259 0.46 -6.47 -12.68
CA SER A 259 -0.94 -6.32 -12.26
C SER A 259 -1.64 -7.66 -12.50
N ASN A 260 -2.27 -8.23 -11.47
CA ASN A 260 -3.19 -9.36 -11.64
C ASN A 260 -4.54 -8.86 -12.16
#